data_AF-A0A3R9L640-F1
#
_entry.id   AF-A0A3R9L640-F1
#
_cell.length_a   1.000
_cell.length_b   1.000
_cell.length_c   1.000
_cell.angle_alpha   90.00
_cell.angle_beta   90.00
_cell.angle_gamma   90.00
#
_symmetry.space_group_name_H-M   'P 1'
#
loop_
_entity.id
_entity.type
_entity.pdbx_description
1 polymer ?
#
loop_
_entity_poly.entity_id
_entity_poly.type
_entity_poly.pdbx_seq_one_letter_code
_entity_poly.pdbx_strand_id
1 'polypeptide(L)' 'MIRIVKTIVKIVGYVILNSILGLALSLFFYVLIGSVKFSILLFLMFFVGGLIVE' A
#
# COMPACT_ATOMS: atom_id res chain seq x y z
N MET A 1 -18.85 -21.92 -2.40
CA MET A 1 -18.53 -21.06 -1.23
C MET A 1 -17.03 -20.98 -0.94
N ILE A 2 -16.32 -22.10 -0.80
CA ILE A 2 -14.87 -22.12 -0.51
C ILE A 2 -13.99 -21.34 -1.51
N ARG A 3 -14.28 -21.40 -2.83
CA ARG A 3 -13.51 -20.63 -3.84
C ARG A 3 -13.59 -19.12 -3.65
N ILE A 4 -14.79 -18.59 -3.36
CA ILE A 4 -15.02 -17.14 -3.20
C ILE A 4 -14.29 -16.64 -1.96
N VAL A 5 -14.38 -17.36 -0.85
CA VAL A 5 -13.64 -17.04 0.39
C VAL A 5 -12.14 -17.04 0.14
N LYS A 6 -11.62 -18.02 -0.61
CA LYS A 6 -10.19 -18.09 -0.95
C LYS A 6 -9.72 -16.88 -1.78
N THR A 7 -10.53 -16.43 -2.72
CA THR A 7 -10.23 -15.22 -3.53
C THR A 7 -10.25 -13.96 -2.68
N ILE A 8 -11.25 -13.80 -1.80
CA ILE A 8 -11.34 -12.63 -0.90
C ILE A 8 -10.14 -12.57 0.03
N VAL A 9 -9.75 -13.69 0.65
CA VAL A 9 -8.57 -13.75 1.53
C VAL A 9 -7.30 -13.37 0.79
N LYS A 10 -7.17 -13.76 -0.49
CA LYS A 10 -6.01 -13.44 -1.32
C LYS A 10 -5.93 -11.93 -1.59
N ILE A 11 -7.04 -11.31 -2.01
CA ILE A 11 -7.13 -9.87 -2.26
C ILE A 11 -6.85 -9.08 -0.99
N VAL A 12 -7.48 -9.46 0.13
CA VAL A 12 -7.27 -8.78 1.42
C VAL A 12 -5.80 -8.88 1.86
N GLY A 13 -5.19 -10.06 1.73
CA GLY A 13 -3.77 -10.23 2.02
C GLY A 13 -2.87 -9.35 1.15
N TYR A 14 -3.21 -9.21 -0.14
CA TYR A 14 -2.45 -8.39 -1.08
C TYR A 14 -2.57 -6.89 -0.77
N VAL A 15 -3.80 -6.41 -0.50
CA VAL A 15 -4.06 -5.03 -0.11
C VAL A 15 -3.34 -4.67 1.18
N ILE A 16 -3.33 -5.57 2.18
CA ILE A 16 -2.60 -5.38 3.44
C ILE A 16 -1.09 -5.27 3.19
N LEU A 17 -0.51 -6.19 2.40
CA LEU A 17 0.91 -6.16 2.06
C LEU A 17 1.31 -4.87 1.34
N ASN A 18 0.56 -4.47 0.31
CA ASN A 18 0.80 -3.22 -0.41
C ASN A 18 0.67 -1.99 0.49
N SER A 19 -0.29 -1.99 1.41
CA SER A 19 -0.44 -0.90 2.40
C SER A 19 0.77 -0.78 3.31
N ILE A 20 1.29 -1.91 3.82
CA ILE A 20 2.44 -1.94 4.72
C ILE A 20 3.70 -1.46 3.98
N LEU A 21 3.94 -1.96 2.76
CA LEU A 21 5.08 -1.55 1.95
C LEU A 21 5.02 -0.07 1.57
N GLY A 22 3.84 0.42 1.15
CA GLY A 22 3.61 1.82 0.86
C GLY A 22 3.87 2.71 2.09
N LEU A 23 3.39 2.30 3.27
CA LEU A 23 3.63 3.02 4.52
C LEU A 23 5.12 3.08 4.85
N ALA A 24 5.81 1.96 4.78
CA ALA A 24 7.25 1.88 5.06
C ALA A 24 8.07 2.80 4.15
N LEU A 25 7.80 2.78 2.85
CA LEU A 25 8.41 3.67 1.87
C LEU A 25 8.08 5.15 2.16
N SER A 26 6.82 5.45 2.46
CA SER A 26 6.43 6.84 2.75
C SER A 26 7.12 7.39 3.99
N LEU A 27 7.26 6.58 5.04
CA LEU A 27 7.95 6.96 6.27
C LEU A 27 9.45 7.12 6.04
N PHE A 28 10.04 6.24 5.23
CA PHE A 28 11.44 6.37 4.84
C PHE A 28 11.69 7.70 4.11
N PHE A 29 10.83 8.05 3.14
CA PHE A 29 10.90 9.33 2.46
C PHE A 29 10.58 10.53 3.35
N TYR A 30 9.70 10.36 4.34
CA TYR A 30 9.46 11.39 5.35
C TYR A 30 10.74 11.71 6.13
N VAL A 31 11.48 10.68 6.55
CA VAL A 31 12.75 10.84 7.27
C VAL A 31 13.81 11.51 6.37
N LEU A 32 13.86 11.16 5.09
CA LEU A 32 14.84 11.71 4.15
C LEU A 32 14.57 13.17 3.75
N ILE A 33 13.31 13.50 3.46
CA ILE A 33 12.91 14.82 2.91
C ILE A 33 12.46 15.77 4.02
N GLY A 34 12.04 15.25 5.17
CA GLY A 34 11.49 16.03 6.29
C GLY A 34 10.09 16.61 6.01
N SER A 35 9.45 16.23 4.90
CA SER A 35 8.17 16.80 4.47
C SER A 35 7.03 15.79 4.61
N VAL A 36 6.11 16.08 5.54
CA VAL A 36 4.90 15.28 5.77
C VAL A 36 4.02 15.23 4.52
N LYS A 37 3.84 16.37 3.84
CA LYS A 37 2.99 16.47 2.64
C LYS A 37 3.48 15.56 1.52
N PHE A 38 4.80 15.51 1.33
CA PHE A 38 5.42 14.69 0.29
C PHE A 38 5.32 13.20 0.61
N SER A 39 5.51 12.83 1.88
CA SER A 39 5.34 11.45 2.36
C SER A 39 3.91 10.94 2.13
N ILE A 40 2.89 11.73 2.50
CA ILE A 40 1.48 11.37 2.29
C ILE A 40 1.17 11.20 0.79
N LEU A 41 1.71 12.08 -0.06
CA LEU A 41 1.54 11.98 -1.51
C LEU A 41 2.14 10.69 -2.07
N LEU A 42 3.36 10.35 -1.65
CA LEU A 42 4.05 9.11 -2.01
C LEU A 42 3.28 7.88 -1.53
N PHE A 43 2.77 7.92 -0.30
CA PHE A 43 1.94 6.84 0.24
C PHE A 43 0.71 6.60 -0.63
N LEU A 44 -0.03 7.66 -0.97
CA LEU A 44 -1.19 7.59 -1.85
C LEU A 44 -0.84 7.06 -3.24
N MET A 45 0.26 7.51 -3.84
CA MET A 45 0.73 7.00 -5.13
C MET A 45 1.05 5.50 -5.08
N PHE A 46 1.74 5.03 -4.03
CA PHE A 46 2.06 3.61 -3.89
C PHE A 46 0.83 2.77 -3.54
N PHE A 47 -0.08 3.27 -2.72
CA PHE A 47 -1.28 2.57 -2.34
C PHE A 47 -2.24 2.43 -3.52
N VAL A 48 -2.52 3.53 -4.24
CA VAL A 48 -3.37 3.52 -5.45
C VAL A 48 -2.67 2.77 -6.59
N GLY A 49 -1.37 2.98 -6.80
CA GLY A 49 -0.59 2.26 -7.81
C GLY A 49 -0.55 0.76 -7.55
N GLY A 50 -0.35 0.33 -6.31
CA GLY A 50 -0.36 -1.08 -5.92
C GLY A 50 -1.72 -1.75 -6.05
N LEU A 51 -2.82 -0.98 -6.04
CA LEU A 51 -4.18 -1.45 -6.31
C LEU A 51 -4.49 -1.55 -7.82
N ILE A 52 -3.79 -0.81 -8.68
CA ILE A 52 -4.04 -0.77 -10.14
C ILE A 52 -3.19 -1.82 -10.91
N VAL A 53 -2.04 -2.21 -10.36
CA VAL A 53 -1.09 -3.13 -11.01
C VAL A 53 -1.45 -4.61 -10.78
N GLU A 54 -2.54 -4.88 -10.05
CA GLU A 54 -3.16 -6.22 -9.89
C GLU A 54 -4.40 -6.38 -10.80
#